data_AF-A0A951JAZ2-F1
#
_entry.id   AF-A0A951JAZ2-F1
#
_cell.length_a   1.000
_cell.length_b   1.000
_cell.length_c   1.000
_cell.angle_alpha   90.00
_cell.angle_beta   90.00
_cell.angle_gamma   90.00
#
_symmetry.space_group_name_H-M   'P 1'
#
loop_
_entity.id
_entity.type
_entity.pdbx_description
1 polymer ?
#
loop_
_entity_poly.entity_id
_entity_poly.type
_entity_poly.pdbx_seq_one_letter_code
_entity_poly.pdbx_strand_id
1 'polypeptide(L)'
;MSDDVIDLGEYARRRDQETTDRTTFAVWGGEGERSRFALPLWRAVFLAGGNRGALVRRVPAGGPARPFVVLDLARDPARLEVPEHLLEDEEEAPSAPLLTEVAEAVVVFLGEHREWRWYLVVDGVTERQEPLERRVREDILFLAGECAGLLFFRDFAAAAEGPEGATDDPDTE
;
A
#
# COMPACT_ATOMS: atom_id res chain seq x y z
N MET A 1 -8.14 53.63 -5.54
CA MET A 1 -7.91 52.31 -4.92
C MET A 1 -9.23 51.59 -5.05
N SER A 2 -9.32 50.66 -6.00
CA SER A 2 -10.52 49.85 -6.24
C SER A 2 -10.58 48.80 -5.15
N ASP A 3 -11.64 48.80 -4.35
CA ASP A 3 -12.03 47.66 -3.52
C ASP A 3 -12.46 46.55 -4.48
N ASP A 4 -11.50 45.71 -4.88
CA ASP A 4 -11.80 44.52 -5.66
C ASP A 4 -12.57 43.56 -4.76
N VAL A 5 -13.89 43.53 -4.97
CA VAL A 5 -14.78 42.55 -4.35
C VAL A 5 -14.29 41.17 -4.78
N ILE A 6 -13.73 40.43 -3.82
CA ILE A 6 -13.26 39.06 -4.05
C ILE A 6 -14.48 38.20 -4.36
N ASP A 7 -14.67 37.84 -5.63
CA ASP A 7 -15.68 36.90 -6.06
C ASP A 7 -15.29 35.49 -5.58
N LEU A 8 -15.87 35.08 -4.46
CA LEU A 8 -15.67 33.75 -3.89
C LEU A 8 -16.13 32.63 -4.84
N GLY A 9 -17.06 32.91 -5.76
CA GLY A 9 -17.51 31.98 -6.78
C GLY A 9 -16.52 31.84 -7.94
N GLU A 10 -15.77 32.88 -8.28
CA GLU A 10 -14.62 32.79 -9.17
C GLU A 10 -13.47 32.04 -8.49
N TYR A 11 -13.22 32.30 -7.21
CA TYR A 11 -12.21 31.60 -6.42
C TYR A 11 -12.51 30.10 -6.27
N ALA A 12 -13.78 29.73 -6.06
CA ALA A 12 -14.22 28.34 -6.00
C ALA A 12 -14.11 27.63 -7.36
N ARG A 13 -14.51 28.29 -8.46
CA ARG A 13 -14.36 27.74 -9.82
C ARG A 13 -12.89 27.59 -10.23
N ARG A 14 -12.03 28.53 -9.85
CA ARG A 14 -10.58 28.44 -10.06
C ARG A 14 -9.96 27.33 -9.22
N ARG A 15 -10.41 27.16 -7.97
CA ARG A 15 -10.02 26.02 -7.12
C ARG A 15 -10.44 24.69 -7.76
N ASP A 16 -11.67 24.55 -8.25
CA ASP A 16 -12.15 23.31 -8.87
C ASP A 16 -11.41 22.99 -10.18
N GLN A 17 -11.06 24.01 -10.98
CA GLN A 17 -10.25 23.86 -12.19
C GLN A 17 -8.78 23.54 -11.88
N GLU A 18 -8.17 24.15 -10.85
CA GLU A 18 -6.82 23.81 -10.36
C GLU A 18 -6.76 22.43 -9.67
N THR A 19 -7.91 21.88 -9.24
CA THR A 19 -7.98 20.56 -8.57
C THR A 19 -7.81 19.41 -9.56
N THR A 20 -7.94 19.65 -10.88
CA THR A 20 -7.75 18.60 -11.89
C THR A 20 -6.26 18.22 -12.07
N ASP A 21 -5.34 19.11 -11.66
CA ASP A 21 -3.88 18.90 -11.72
C ASP A 21 -3.24 18.65 -10.34
N ARG A 22 -4.04 18.51 -9.27
CA ARG A 22 -3.48 18.07 -7.99
C ARG A 22 -3.17 16.58 -8.09
N THR A 23 -1.88 16.26 -8.03
CA THR A 23 -1.40 14.91 -7.67
C THR A 23 -2.08 14.49 -6.38
N THR A 24 -3.17 13.75 -6.53
CA THR A 24 -3.99 13.29 -5.41
C THR A 24 -3.37 12.00 -4.92
N PHE A 25 -3.00 11.97 -3.65
CA PHE A 25 -2.54 10.75 -3.00
C PHE A 25 -3.20 10.61 -1.65
N ALA A 26 -3.44 9.37 -1.23
CA ALA A 26 -3.98 9.02 0.06
C ALA A 26 -3.08 8.01 0.75
N VAL A 27 -2.94 8.18 2.07
CA VAL A 27 -2.30 7.19 2.95
C VAL A 27 -3.36 6.69 3.92
N TRP A 28 -3.53 5.37 3.98
CA TRP A 28 -4.40 4.72 4.95
C TRP A 28 -3.58 3.83 5.88
N GLY A 29 -3.91 3.84 7.18
CA GLY A 29 -3.21 3.05 8.20
C GLY A 29 -1.80 3.56 8.52
N GLY A 30 -1.44 4.74 8.02
CA GLY A 30 -0.13 5.37 8.15
C GLY A 30 0.00 6.31 9.35
N GLU A 31 -0.93 6.24 10.31
CA GLU A 31 -0.94 7.15 11.46
C GLU A 31 0.24 6.87 12.42
N GLY A 32 0.73 7.93 13.06
CA GLY A 32 1.77 7.87 14.07
C GLY A 32 3.03 7.17 13.59
N GLU A 33 3.40 6.09 14.28
CA GLU A 33 4.63 5.34 14.02
C GLU A 33 4.62 4.58 12.67
N ARG A 34 3.44 4.28 12.11
CA ARG A 34 3.27 3.58 10.82
C ARG A 34 3.56 4.48 9.62
N SER A 35 3.62 5.79 9.79
CA SER A 35 4.06 6.74 8.74
C SER A 35 5.45 6.42 8.19
N ARG A 36 6.28 5.69 8.94
CA ARG A 36 7.62 5.23 8.53
C ARG A 36 7.61 4.32 7.30
N PHE A 37 6.47 3.70 6.97
CA PHE A 37 6.30 2.91 5.77
C PHE A 37 6.10 3.76 4.50
N ALA A 38 5.77 5.05 4.63
CA ALA A 38 5.41 5.89 3.49
C ALA A 38 6.56 6.02 2.46
N LEU A 39 7.79 6.25 2.93
CA LEU A 39 8.95 6.41 2.04
C LEU A 39 9.33 5.11 1.31
N PRO A 40 9.50 3.95 1.98
CA PRO A 40 9.81 2.71 1.26
C PRO A 40 8.68 2.28 0.33
N LEU A 41 7.40 2.50 0.70
CA LEU A 41 6.26 2.26 -0.19
C LEU A 41 6.31 3.16 -1.42
N TRP A 42 6.52 4.46 -1.24
CA TRP A 42 6.61 5.41 -2.36
C TRP A 42 7.72 5.03 -3.35
N ARG A 43 8.90 4.65 -2.84
CA ARG A 43 10.03 4.20 -3.67
C ARG A 43 9.70 2.89 -4.41
N ALA A 44 9.06 1.94 -3.75
CA ALA A 44 8.67 0.68 -4.38
C ALA A 44 7.63 0.90 -5.50
N VAL A 45 6.64 1.76 -5.25
CA VAL A 45 5.63 2.18 -6.24
C VAL A 45 6.29 2.81 -7.46
N PHE A 46 7.19 3.77 -7.23
CA PHE A 46 7.93 4.43 -8.30
C PHE A 46 8.78 3.46 -9.13
N LEU A 47 9.56 2.59 -8.46
CA LEU A 47 10.43 1.63 -9.12
C LEU A 47 9.68 0.58 -9.92
N ALA A 48 8.53 0.12 -9.43
CA ALA A 48 7.69 -0.84 -10.12
C ALA A 48 6.82 -0.19 -11.22
N GLY A 49 6.82 1.14 -11.35
CA GLY A 49 5.94 1.87 -12.27
C GLY A 49 4.44 1.72 -11.94
N GLY A 50 4.12 1.45 -10.68
CA GLY A 50 2.75 1.33 -10.20
C GLY A 50 2.17 2.67 -9.73
N ASN A 51 0.94 2.62 -9.22
CA ASN A 51 0.30 3.79 -8.60
C ASN A 51 -0.26 3.50 -7.20
N ARG A 52 -0.14 2.27 -6.69
CA ARG A 52 -0.52 1.91 -5.33
C ARG A 52 0.47 0.91 -4.74
N GLY A 53 0.87 1.16 -3.50
CA GLY A 53 1.70 0.27 -2.71
C GLY A 53 1.00 -0.06 -1.40
N ALA A 54 0.93 -1.34 -1.05
CA ALA A 54 0.26 -1.81 0.15
C ALA A 54 1.12 -2.83 0.91
N LEU A 55 1.13 -2.70 2.23
CA LEU A 55 1.48 -3.80 3.12
C LEU A 55 0.22 -4.56 3.45
N VAL A 56 0.24 -5.86 3.22
CA VAL A 56 -0.94 -6.73 3.29
C VAL A 56 -0.60 -7.92 4.17
N ARG A 57 -1.56 -8.37 4.97
CA ARG A 57 -1.47 -9.63 5.71
C ARG A 57 -2.59 -10.59 5.31
N ARG A 58 -2.30 -11.88 5.34
CA ARG A 58 -3.26 -12.96 5.05
C ARG A 58 -3.00 -14.14 5.97
N VAL A 59 -4.05 -14.85 6.37
CA VAL A 59 -3.90 -16.14 7.06
C VAL A 59 -3.55 -17.22 6.01
N PRO A 60 -2.58 -18.12 6.27
CA PRO A 60 -2.34 -19.30 5.44
C PRO A 60 -3.64 -20.09 5.23
N ALA A 61 -3.83 -20.66 4.04
CA ALA A 61 -5.03 -21.42 3.62
C ALA A 61 -6.28 -20.59 3.27
N GLY A 62 -6.12 -19.50 2.51
CA GLY A 62 -7.28 -18.91 1.82
C GLY A 62 -8.04 -17.81 2.56
N GLY A 63 -7.53 -17.26 3.66
CA GLY A 63 -8.20 -16.15 4.37
C GLY A 63 -8.19 -14.83 3.57
N PRO A 64 -9.06 -13.86 3.89
CA PRO A 64 -9.10 -12.60 3.14
C PRO A 64 -7.82 -11.78 3.38
N ALA A 65 -7.32 -11.19 2.30
CA ALA A 65 -6.19 -10.27 2.35
C ALA A 65 -6.60 -8.98 3.08
N ARG A 66 -5.88 -8.62 4.13
CA ARG A 66 -6.17 -7.41 4.94
C ARG A 66 -5.06 -6.38 4.75
N PRO A 67 -5.37 -5.17 4.26
CA PRO A 67 -4.40 -4.10 4.20
C PRO A 67 -3.99 -3.69 5.62
N PHE A 68 -2.72 -3.33 5.77
CA PHE A 68 -2.14 -2.81 7.00
C PHE A 68 -1.72 -1.34 6.84
N VAL A 69 -1.04 -1.03 5.74
CA VAL A 69 -0.74 0.35 5.30
C VAL A 69 -0.91 0.40 3.80
N VAL A 70 -1.58 1.44 3.30
CA VAL A 70 -1.76 1.66 1.85
C VAL A 70 -1.33 3.08 1.50
N LEU A 71 -0.48 3.20 0.48
CA LEU A 71 -0.19 4.45 -0.23
C LEU A 71 -0.79 4.35 -1.62
N ASP A 72 -1.81 5.17 -1.90
CA ASP A 72 -2.46 5.26 -3.19
C ASP A 72 -2.14 6.61 -3.83
N LEU A 73 -1.44 6.61 -4.96
CA LEU A 73 -1.03 7.80 -5.70
C LEU A 73 -2.03 8.19 -6.80
N ALA A 74 -3.15 7.47 -6.93
CA ALA A 74 -4.14 7.69 -7.98
C ALA A 74 -5.53 8.05 -7.44
N ARG A 75 -5.83 7.76 -6.16
CA ARG A 75 -7.15 8.03 -5.56
C ARG A 75 -7.05 8.53 -4.12
N ASP A 76 -8.04 9.34 -3.74
CA ASP A 76 -8.36 9.74 -2.38
C ASP A 76 -9.90 9.63 -2.21
N PRO A 77 -10.42 8.70 -1.36
CA PRO A 77 -9.68 7.86 -0.42
C PRO A 77 -8.89 6.72 -1.09
N ALA A 78 -7.91 6.17 -0.36
CA ALA A 78 -7.07 5.07 -0.84
C ALA A 78 -7.90 3.80 -1.14
N ARG A 79 -7.57 3.11 -2.23
CA ARG A 79 -8.17 1.81 -2.56
C ARG A 79 -7.64 0.72 -1.61
N LEU A 80 -8.52 0.13 -0.80
CA LEU A 80 -8.16 -0.87 0.21
C LEU A 80 -8.31 -2.32 -0.25
N GLU A 81 -9.00 -2.54 -1.36
CA GLU A 81 -9.20 -3.88 -1.94
C GLU A 81 -7.88 -4.44 -2.48
N VAL A 82 -7.46 -5.59 -1.95
CA VAL A 82 -6.29 -6.33 -2.44
C VAL A 82 -6.79 -7.57 -3.19
N PRO A 83 -6.56 -7.67 -4.51
CA PRO A 83 -7.01 -8.84 -5.26
C PRO A 83 -6.29 -10.11 -4.76
N GLU A 84 -7.07 -11.07 -4.27
CA GLU A 84 -6.54 -12.27 -3.62
C GLU A 84 -5.74 -13.16 -4.57
N HIS A 85 -6.06 -13.13 -5.87
CA HIS A 85 -5.34 -13.88 -6.90
C HIS A 85 -3.88 -13.44 -7.09
N LEU A 86 -3.50 -12.28 -6.55
CA LEU A 86 -2.11 -11.81 -6.54
C LEU A 86 -1.29 -12.48 -5.44
N LEU A 87 -1.94 -13.04 -4.42
CA LEU A 87 -1.29 -13.65 -3.26
C LEU A 87 -1.34 -15.16 -3.42
N GLU A 88 -0.19 -15.78 -3.68
CA GLU A 88 -0.11 -17.22 -3.85
C GLU A 88 -0.52 -17.98 -2.57
N ASP A 89 -1.41 -18.96 -2.72
CA ASP A 89 -1.82 -19.92 -1.69
C ASP A 89 -0.83 -21.09 -1.66
N GLU A 90 0.43 -20.82 -1.35
CA GLU A 90 1.41 -21.89 -1.14
C GLU A 90 1.19 -22.55 0.23
N GLU A 91 1.13 -23.87 0.32
CA GLU A 91 1.01 -24.57 1.62
C GLU A 91 2.19 -24.25 2.54
N GLU A 92 3.38 -24.16 1.97
CA GLU A 92 4.61 -23.83 2.67
C GLU A 92 5.09 -22.42 2.28
N ALA A 93 5.54 -21.63 3.25
CA ALA A 93 6.05 -20.30 2.95
C ALA A 93 7.45 -20.35 2.32
N PRO A 94 7.79 -19.36 1.47
CA PRO A 94 9.14 -19.25 0.95
C PRO A 94 10.17 -19.12 2.09
N SER A 95 11.33 -19.76 1.94
CA SER A 95 12.42 -19.66 2.92
C SER A 95 13.15 -18.30 2.89
N ALA A 96 12.84 -17.44 1.93
CA ALA A 96 13.41 -16.10 1.76
C ALA A 96 12.38 -15.16 1.09
N PRO A 97 12.55 -13.83 1.18
CA PRO A 97 11.72 -12.89 0.44
C PRO A 97 11.70 -13.22 -1.05
N LEU A 98 10.52 -13.56 -1.55
CA LEU A 98 10.29 -13.92 -2.95
C LEU A 98 9.57 -12.77 -3.62
N LEU A 99 10.15 -12.24 -4.70
CA LEU A 99 9.51 -11.27 -5.58
C LEU A 99 8.86 -12.02 -6.75
N THR A 100 7.54 -11.95 -6.81
CA THR A 100 6.71 -12.48 -7.89
C THR A 100 6.22 -11.31 -8.74
N GLU A 101 6.45 -11.40 -10.05
CA GLU A 101 5.94 -10.45 -11.03
C GLU A 101 4.69 -11.06 -11.68
N VAL A 102 3.56 -10.37 -11.57
CA VAL A 102 2.32 -10.68 -12.29
C VAL A 102 2.01 -9.52 -13.23
N ALA A 103 1.19 -9.76 -14.26
CA ALA A 103 1.00 -8.79 -15.35
C ALA A 103 0.60 -7.38 -14.88
N GLU A 104 -0.11 -7.30 -13.75
CA GLU A 104 -0.68 -6.08 -13.17
C GLU A 104 -0.05 -5.65 -11.83
N ALA A 105 0.88 -6.43 -11.27
CA ALA A 105 1.45 -6.15 -9.94
C ALA A 105 2.84 -6.77 -9.70
N VAL A 106 3.50 -6.26 -8.66
CA VAL A 106 4.67 -6.85 -8.03
C VAL A 106 4.29 -7.23 -6.62
N VAL A 107 4.55 -8.49 -6.26
CA VAL A 107 4.26 -9.01 -4.93
C VAL A 107 5.55 -9.51 -4.32
N VAL A 108 5.83 -9.10 -3.09
CA VAL A 108 6.99 -9.58 -2.34
C VAL A 108 6.53 -10.19 -1.02
N PHE A 109 6.85 -11.46 -0.81
CA PHE A 109 6.67 -12.10 0.49
C PHE A 109 7.67 -11.51 1.50
N LEU A 110 7.18 -11.00 2.62
CA LEU A 110 7.99 -10.32 3.64
C LEU A 110 8.38 -11.24 4.80
N GLY A 111 7.55 -12.25 5.08
CA GLY A 111 7.75 -13.19 6.19
C GLY A 111 6.44 -13.59 6.86
N GLU A 112 6.58 -14.45 7.86
CA GLU A 112 5.47 -14.90 8.71
C GLU A 112 5.63 -14.35 10.12
N HIS A 113 4.50 -14.02 10.74
CA HIS A 113 4.42 -13.75 12.16
C HIS A 113 3.14 -14.39 12.70
N ARG A 114 3.30 -15.37 13.60
CA ARG A 114 2.18 -16.18 14.13
C ARG A 114 1.39 -16.83 13.00
N GLU A 115 0.12 -16.50 12.86
CA GLU A 115 -0.79 -17.02 11.84
C GLU A 115 -0.86 -16.14 10.58
N TRP A 116 -0.05 -15.08 10.49
CA TRP A 116 -0.13 -14.11 9.39
C TRP A 116 1.10 -14.19 8.49
N ARG A 117 0.84 -14.26 7.19
CA ARG A 117 1.81 -14.00 6.13
C ARG A 117 1.72 -12.56 5.70
N TRP A 118 2.86 -11.92 5.55
CA TRP A 118 2.98 -10.51 5.21
C TRP A 118 3.53 -10.33 3.80
N TYR A 119 2.96 -9.38 3.08
CA TYR A 119 3.28 -9.11 1.69
C TYR A 119 3.42 -7.60 1.47
N LEU A 120 4.37 -7.23 0.62
CA LEU A 120 4.38 -5.94 -0.07
C LEU A 120 3.75 -6.15 -1.44
N VAL A 121 2.70 -5.41 -1.74
CA VAL A 121 2.02 -5.44 -3.05
C VAL A 121 2.17 -4.06 -3.68
N VAL A 122 2.61 -4.02 -4.93
CA VAL A 122 2.61 -2.82 -5.76
C VAL A 122 1.81 -3.09 -7.02
N ASP A 123 0.73 -2.34 -7.21
CA ASP A 123 -0.19 -2.52 -8.33
C ASP A 123 -0.53 -1.18 -9.02
N GLY A 124 -1.48 -1.25 -9.96
CA GLY A 124 -1.82 -0.14 -10.83
C GLY A 124 -0.73 0.15 -11.85
N VAL A 125 0.05 -0.88 -12.18
CA VAL A 125 0.99 -0.90 -13.30
C VAL A 125 0.16 -1.09 -14.57
N THR A 126 0.42 -0.29 -15.61
CA THR A 126 -0.09 -0.62 -16.95
C THR A 126 0.51 -1.95 -17.37
N GLU A 127 -0.32 -2.88 -17.86
CA GLU A 127 0.02 -4.27 -18.20
C GLU A 127 1.47 -4.41 -18.68
N ARG A 128 2.30 -5.04 -17.83
CA ARG A 128 3.75 -4.98 -17.98
C ARG A 128 4.19 -5.93 -19.10
N GLN A 129 4.76 -5.38 -20.18
CA GLN A 129 5.19 -6.16 -21.35
C GLN A 129 6.56 -6.82 -21.16
N GLU A 130 7.40 -6.26 -20.29
CA GLU A 130 8.75 -6.74 -20.02
C GLU A 130 8.96 -6.93 -18.51
N PRO A 131 9.74 -7.95 -18.08
CA PRO A 131 10.13 -8.10 -16.68
C PRO A 131 10.90 -6.88 -16.17
N LEU A 132 10.85 -6.65 -14.86
CA LEU A 132 11.66 -5.60 -14.23
C LEU A 132 13.15 -5.85 -14.46
N GLU A 133 13.88 -4.77 -14.73
CA GLU A 133 15.33 -4.81 -14.76
C GLU A 133 15.88 -5.38 -13.45
N ARG A 134 16.92 -6.21 -13.55
CA ARG A 134 17.52 -6.88 -12.38
C ARG A 134 17.84 -5.91 -11.24
N ARG A 135 18.40 -4.74 -11.56
CA ARG A 135 18.73 -3.72 -10.57
C ARG A 135 17.49 -3.20 -9.84
N VAL A 136 16.41 -2.96 -10.58
CA VAL A 136 15.13 -2.52 -10.01
C VAL A 136 14.55 -3.60 -9.09
N ARG A 137 14.65 -4.88 -9.47
CA ARG A 137 14.25 -6.01 -8.61
C ARG A 137 15.04 -6.06 -7.32
N GLU A 138 16.36 -5.90 -7.39
CA GLU A 138 17.24 -5.87 -6.21
C GLU A 138 16.90 -4.69 -5.30
N ASP A 139 16.63 -3.50 -5.86
CA ASP A 139 16.22 -2.32 -5.10
C ASP A 139 14.84 -2.51 -4.43
N ILE A 140 13.87 -3.13 -5.12
CA ILE A 140 12.56 -3.45 -4.53
C ILE A 140 12.69 -4.48 -3.40
N LEU A 141 13.51 -5.52 -3.57
CA LEU A 141 13.78 -6.49 -2.52
C LEU A 141 14.46 -5.85 -1.30
N PHE A 142 15.36 -4.89 -1.51
CA PHE A 142 15.94 -4.11 -0.42
C PHE A 142 14.88 -3.31 0.34
N LEU A 143 13.99 -2.60 -0.36
CA LEU A 143 12.88 -1.83 0.25
C LEU A 143 11.89 -2.75 0.98
N ALA A 144 11.60 -3.93 0.42
CA ALA A 144 10.83 -4.97 1.07
C ALA A 144 11.49 -5.42 2.39
N GLY A 145 12.82 -5.55 2.40
CA GLY A 145 13.60 -5.80 3.60
C GLY A 145 13.48 -4.69 4.66
N GLU A 146 13.46 -3.41 4.24
CA GLU A 146 13.20 -2.29 5.16
C GLU A 146 11.79 -2.37 5.78
N CYS A 147 10.78 -2.66 4.95
CA CYS A 147 9.41 -2.88 5.42
C CYS A 147 9.31 -4.07 6.38
N ALA A 148 9.90 -5.21 6.05
CA ALA A 148 9.96 -6.38 6.91
C ALA A 148 10.66 -6.06 8.23
N GLY A 149 11.76 -5.31 8.18
CA GLY A 149 12.50 -4.90 9.36
C GLY A 149 11.66 -4.03 10.29
N LEU A 150 10.89 -3.08 9.74
CA LEU A 150 9.92 -2.32 10.51
C LEU A 150 8.83 -3.25 11.09
N LEU A 151 8.23 -4.12 10.26
CA LEU A 151 7.14 -5.01 10.67
C LEU A 151 7.52 -5.92 11.85
N PHE A 152 8.69 -6.57 11.77
CA PHE A 152 9.05 -7.65 12.70
C PHE A 152 10.04 -7.22 13.79
N PHE A 153 10.94 -6.26 13.57
CA PHE A 153 11.85 -5.79 14.64
C PHE A 153 11.29 -4.63 15.47
N ARG A 154 10.28 -3.92 14.96
CA ARG A 154 9.58 -2.87 15.73
C ARG A 154 8.18 -3.31 16.18
N ASP A 155 7.90 -4.62 16.12
CA ASP A 155 6.68 -5.26 16.62
C ASP A 155 5.36 -4.71 16.03
N PHE A 156 5.38 -4.07 14.86
CA PHE A 156 4.14 -3.64 14.20
C PHE A 156 3.25 -4.82 13.81
N ALA A 157 3.83 -5.97 13.45
CA ALA A 157 3.08 -7.18 13.16
C ALA A 157 2.27 -7.64 14.38
N ALA A 158 2.85 -7.60 15.58
CA ALA A 158 2.16 -7.93 16.82
C ALA A 158 1.09 -6.89 17.19
N ALA A 159 1.35 -5.60 16.97
CA ALA A 159 0.40 -4.52 17.24
C ALA A 159 -0.82 -4.56 16.31
N ALA A 160 -0.66 -5.04 15.07
CA ALA A 160 -1.75 -5.19 14.11
C ALA A 160 -2.82 -6.21 14.56
N GLU A 161 -2.50 -7.07 15.51
CA GLU A 161 -3.34 -8.17 16.01
C GLU A 161 -4.08 -7.81 17.31
N GLY A 162 -3.81 -6.63 17.89
CA GLY A 162 -4.50 -6.14 19.09
C GLY A 162 -5.99 -5.87 18.87
N PRO A 163 -6.79 -5.72 19.95
CA PRO A 163 -8.25 -5.60 19.89
C PRO A 163 -8.78 -4.40 19.05
N GLU A 164 -7.91 -3.46 18.65
CA GLU A 164 -8.24 -2.34 17.76
C GLU A 164 -8.41 -2.74 16.27
N GLY A 165 -8.31 -4.04 15.95
CA GLY A 165 -8.76 -4.60 14.67
C GLY A 165 -10.28 -4.86 14.58
N ALA A 166 -11.01 -4.70 15.68
CA ALA A 166 -12.47 -4.61 15.68
C ALA A 166 -12.87 -3.19 15.25
N THR A 167 -13.02 -3.01 13.94
CA THR A 167 -13.76 -1.86 13.42
C THR A 167 -15.16 -1.88 14.03
N ASP A 168 -15.64 -0.69 14.42
CA ASP A 168 -17.00 -0.39 14.82
C ASP A 168 -18.02 -1.28 14.10
N ASP A 169 -18.73 -2.09 14.87
CA ASP A 169 -20.03 -2.62 14.47
C ASP A 169 -21.05 -1.49 14.73
N PRO A 170 -21.63 -0.85 13.70
CA PRO A 170 -22.63 0.19 13.91
C PRO A 170 -24.00 -0.38 14.29
N ASP A 171 -24.15 -1.70 14.40
CA ASP A 171 -25.43 -2.34 14.74
C ASP A 171 -25.35 -3.05 16.10
N THR A 172 -25.51 -2.28 17.18
CA THR A 172 -26.09 -2.84 18.41
C THR A 172 -27.19 -1.90 18.90
N GLU A 173 -28.41 -2.16 18.41
CA GLU A 173 -29.66 -1.73 19.05
C GLU A 173 -29.85 -2.40 20.42
#